data_AF-A0A3D6DG30-F1
#
_entry.id   AF-A0A3D6DG30-F1
#
_cell.length_a   1.000
_cell.length_b   1.000
_cell.length_c   1.000
_cell.angle_alpha   90.00
_cell.angle_beta   90.00
_cell.angle_gamma   90.00
#
_symmetry.space_group_name_H-M   'P 1'
#
loop_
_entity.id
_entity.type
_entity.pdbx_description
1 polymer ?
#
loop_
_entity_poly.entity_id
_entity_poly.type
_entity_poly.pdbx_seq_one_letter_code
_entity_poly.pdbx_strand_id
1 'polypeptide(L)'
;EVAWPIIASTATTLAAFLPLAIWPGIIGEFMKYLPMTLIIVLSSSLFIALVINPMLTSLYMRVEEAEMNVRRLFITTGILFVVGLLLLGAGWNTLGNLFVLGGVIGLLNRYLLTPATAWFQNKLLPALENSYERLLRFSLRGAKPWLFFYGMIGLLFASLVLLGMFPPKVEFFPQNEPQYVNVYIDMPIGTDIEETNRVTQEVEGMVMKAINRPEFLQEGENGEAEQF
;
A
#
# COMPACT_ATOMS: atom_id res chain seq x y z
N GLU A 1 -6.04 -28.68 11.23
CA GLU A 1 -5.54 -27.89 12.39
C GLU A 1 -5.63 -26.38 12.16
N VAL A 2 -5.20 -25.87 11.01
CA VAL A 2 -5.14 -24.42 10.76
C VAL A 2 -6.45 -23.75 10.29
N ALA A 3 -7.46 -24.51 9.83
CA ALA A 3 -8.68 -23.94 9.24
C ALA A 3 -9.48 -23.06 10.22
N TRP A 4 -9.71 -23.54 11.45
CA TRP A 4 -10.46 -22.78 12.47
C TRP A 4 -9.80 -21.44 12.84
N PRO A 5 -8.47 -21.38 13.12
CA PRO A 5 -7.77 -20.11 13.31
C PRO A 5 -7.92 -19.11 12.16
N ILE A 6 -7.85 -19.57 10.91
CA ILE A 6 -7.92 -18.70 9.72
C ILE A 6 -9.33 -18.11 9.58
N ILE A 7 -10.36 -18.94 9.74
CA ILE A 7 -11.76 -18.50 9.71
C ILE A 7 -12.01 -17.49 10.84
N ALA A 8 -11.59 -17.80 12.06
CA ALA A 8 -11.78 -16.93 13.22
C ALA A 8 -11.08 -15.57 13.02
N SER A 9 -9.81 -15.57 12.61
CA SER A 9 -9.05 -14.33 12.36
C SER A 9 -9.69 -13.46 11.27
N THR A 10 -10.11 -14.07 10.17
CA THR A 10 -10.79 -13.34 9.09
C THR A 10 -12.14 -12.81 9.56
N ALA A 11 -12.93 -13.63 10.26
CA ALA A 11 -14.23 -13.25 10.79
C ALA A 11 -14.14 -12.11 11.81
N THR A 12 -13.12 -12.08 12.68
CA THR A 12 -12.91 -10.95 13.60
C THR A 12 -12.61 -9.66 12.84
N THR A 13 -11.83 -9.74 11.76
CA THR A 13 -11.55 -8.60 10.90
C THR A 13 -12.83 -8.09 10.23
N LEU A 14 -13.64 -9.00 9.66
CA LEU A 14 -14.94 -8.66 9.07
C LEU A 14 -15.90 -8.03 10.08
N ALA A 15 -15.95 -8.58 11.30
CA ALA A 15 -16.82 -8.09 12.37
C ALA A 15 -16.45 -6.67 12.81
N ALA A 16 -15.16 -6.30 12.77
CA ALA A 16 -14.73 -4.94 13.09
C ALA A 16 -15.19 -3.88 12.06
N PHE A 17 -15.35 -4.28 10.79
CA PHE A 17 -15.79 -3.38 9.71
C PHE A 17 -17.30 -3.37 9.49
N LEU A 18 -18.03 -4.36 10.00
CA LEU A 18 -19.48 -4.46 9.85
C LEU A 18 -20.25 -3.25 10.39
N PRO A 19 -19.92 -2.66 11.55
CA PRO A 19 -20.62 -1.47 12.06
C PRO A 19 -20.52 -0.27 11.11
N LEU A 20 -19.37 -0.10 10.45
CA LEU A 20 -19.16 0.99 9.49
C LEU A 20 -20.00 0.78 8.22
N ALA A 21 -20.25 -0.47 7.81
CA ALA A 21 -21.06 -0.80 6.65
C ALA A 21 -22.57 -0.51 6.85
N ILE A 22 -23.02 -0.44 8.11
CA ILE A 22 -24.42 -0.22 8.48
C ILE A 22 -24.64 1.22 9.01
N TRP A 23 -23.63 2.09 8.90
CA TRP A 23 -23.71 3.46 9.39
C TRP A 23 -24.74 4.28 8.58
N PRO A 24 -25.72 4.94 9.24
CA PRO A 24 -26.76 5.71 8.55
C PRO A 24 -26.31 7.13 8.16
N GLY A 25 -26.97 7.70 7.15
CA GLY A 25 -26.78 9.07 6.68
C GLY A 25 -25.88 9.19 5.45
N ILE A 26 -25.80 10.40 4.88
CA ILE A 26 -25.06 10.69 3.64
C ILE A 26 -23.59 10.23 3.76
N ILE A 27 -22.94 10.53 4.88
CA ILE A 27 -21.55 10.12 5.15
C ILE A 27 -21.42 8.59 5.20
N GLY A 28 -22.41 7.90 5.76
CA GLY A 28 -22.43 6.44 5.82
C GLY A 28 -22.55 5.81 4.43
N GLU A 29 -23.35 6.39 3.53
CA GLU A 29 -23.48 5.91 2.15
C GLU A 29 -22.16 6.00 1.38
N PHE A 30 -21.41 7.10 1.53
CA PHE A 30 -20.06 7.22 0.96
C PHE A 30 -19.06 6.27 1.61
N MET A 31 -19.09 6.14 2.95
CA MET A 31 -18.13 5.32 3.67
C MET A 31 -18.40 3.82 3.53
N LYS A 32 -19.62 3.39 3.21
CA LYS A 32 -20.02 1.98 3.07
C LYS A 32 -19.29 1.24 1.95
N TYR A 33 -18.82 1.95 0.93
CA TYR A 33 -18.09 1.33 -0.19
C TYR A 33 -16.79 0.64 0.27
N LEU A 34 -16.02 1.26 1.17
CA LEU A 34 -14.73 0.70 1.63
C LEU A 34 -14.92 -0.62 2.42
N PRO A 35 -15.76 -0.69 3.47
CA PRO A 35 -16.03 -1.92 4.18
C PRO A 35 -16.65 -3.00 3.29
N MET A 36 -17.57 -2.64 2.38
CA MET A 36 -18.24 -3.62 1.53
C MET A 36 -17.25 -4.34 0.61
N THR A 37 -16.34 -3.59 -0.03
CA THR A 37 -15.30 -4.18 -0.87
C THR A 37 -14.38 -5.09 -0.05
N LEU A 38 -13.94 -4.65 1.14
CA LEU A 38 -13.11 -5.48 2.02
C LEU A 38 -13.82 -6.77 2.44
N ILE A 39 -15.11 -6.70 2.79
CA ILE A 39 -15.88 -7.87 3.20
C ILE A 39 -15.94 -8.90 2.07
N ILE A 40 -16.25 -8.47 0.85
CA ILE A 40 -16.33 -9.35 -0.32
C ILE A 40 -14.96 -9.96 -0.65
N VAL A 41 -13.90 -9.15 -0.68
CA VAL A 41 -12.53 -9.60 -1.00
C VAL A 41 -12.00 -10.58 0.04
N LEU A 42 -12.13 -10.27 1.34
CA LEU A 42 -11.65 -11.14 2.42
C LEU A 42 -12.45 -12.44 2.50
N SER A 43 -13.77 -12.39 2.28
CA SER A 43 -14.60 -13.61 2.23
C SER A 43 -14.21 -14.50 1.06
N SER A 44 -13.94 -13.91 -0.11
CA SER A 44 -13.43 -14.64 -1.28
C SER A 44 -12.04 -15.24 -1.02
N SER A 45 -11.13 -14.45 -0.41
CA SER A 45 -9.80 -14.92 -0.04
C SER A 45 -9.84 -16.07 0.97
N LEU A 46 -10.76 -16.04 1.94
CA LEU A 46 -10.95 -17.12 2.90
C LEU A 46 -11.36 -18.42 2.20
N PHE A 47 -12.27 -18.35 1.24
CA PHE A 47 -12.67 -19.50 0.43
C PHE A 47 -11.48 -20.07 -0.37
N ILE A 48 -10.72 -19.23 -1.06
CA ILE A 48 -9.53 -19.63 -1.83
C ILE A 48 -8.49 -20.29 -0.90
N ALA A 49 -8.24 -19.70 0.27
CA ALA A 49 -7.25 -20.20 1.22
C ALA A 49 -7.59 -21.59 1.79
N LEU A 50 -8.87 -21.91 1.95
CA LEU A 50 -9.30 -23.19 2.53
C LEU A 50 -9.51 -24.29 1.48
N VAL A 51 -9.95 -23.95 0.27
CA VAL A 51 -10.30 -24.93 -0.76
C VAL A 51 -9.18 -25.07 -1.79
N ILE A 52 -8.78 -23.95 -2.37
CA ILE A 52 -7.90 -23.94 -3.55
C ILE A 52 -6.45 -24.12 -3.15
N ASN A 53 -5.95 -23.38 -2.14
CA ASN A 53 -4.55 -23.48 -1.74
C ASN A 53 -4.15 -24.90 -1.29
N PRO A 54 -4.90 -25.62 -0.45
CA PRO A 54 -4.53 -26.98 -0.06
C PRO A 54 -4.57 -27.97 -1.24
N MET A 55 -5.53 -27.79 -2.16
CA MET A 55 -5.62 -28.58 -3.38
C MET A 55 -4.41 -28.37 -4.28
N LEU A 56 -4.02 -27.11 -4.52
CA LEU A 56 -2.83 -26.77 -5.31
C LEU A 56 -1.56 -27.27 -4.64
N THR A 57 -1.43 -27.12 -3.32
CA THR A 57 -0.27 -27.60 -2.56
C THR A 57 -0.15 -29.12 -2.68
N SER A 58 -1.25 -29.86 -2.55
CA SER A 58 -1.24 -31.33 -2.71
C SER A 58 -0.83 -31.77 -4.12
N LEU A 59 -1.21 -31.00 -5.15
CA LEU A 59 -0.91 -31.34 -6.54
C LEU A 59 0.52 -30.94 -6.97
N TYR A 60 1.04 -29.81 -6.47
CA TYR A 60 2.28 -29.21 -6.96
C TYR A 60 3.47 -29.31 -5.99
N MET A 61 3.25 -29.48 -4.69
CA MET A 61 4.33 -29.50 -3.71
C MET A 61 5.09 -30.83 -3.76
N ARG A 62 6.35 -30.79 -4.19
CA ARG A 62 7.26 -31.94 -4.12
C ARG A 62 7.89 -31.95 -2.73
N VAL A 63 7.84 -33.11 -2.07
CA VAL A 63 8.27 -33.31 -0.67
C VAL A 63 9.80 -33.33 -0.53
N GLU A 64 10.52 -33.54 -1.62
CA GLU A 64 11.98 -33.58 -1.62
C GLU A 64 12.56 -32.17 -1.80
N GLU A 65 13.29 -31.70 -0.79
CA GLU A 65 14.19 -30.56 -0.94
C GLU A 65 15.24 -30.95 -1.98
N ALA A 66 15.03 -30.53 -3.23
CA ALA A 66 16.02 -30.72 -4.27
C ALA A 66 17.27 -29.95 -3.84
N GLU A 67 18.27 -30.65 -3.29
CA GLU A 67 19.59 -30.08 -3.06
C GLU A 67 20.03 -29.43 -4.38
N MET A 68 20.09 -28.11 -4.37
CA MET A 68 20.43 -27.35 -5.56
C MET A 68 21.87 -27.71 -5.94
N ASN A 69 22.01 -28.60 -6.92
CA ASN A 69 23.31 -28.96 -7.47
C ASN A 69 23.98 -27.70 -8.01
N VAL A 70 24.90 -27.13 -7.24
CA VAL A 70 25.60 -25.87 -7.53
C VAL A 70 26.23 -25.86 -8.92
N ARG A 71 26.65 -27.04 -9.39
CA ARG A 71 27.20 -27.25 -10.73
C ARG A 71 26.14 -27.09 -11.84
N ARG A 72 24.93 -27.63 -11.65
CA ARG A 72 23.82 -27.47 -12.61
C ARG A 72 23.33 -26.03 -12.64
N LEU A 73 23.23 -25.36 -11.48
CA LEU A 73 22.87 -23.95 -11.43
C LEU A 73 23.88 -23.10 -12.21
N PHE A 74 25.18 -23.31 -12.01
CA PHE A 74 26.21 -22.55 -12.72
C PHE A 74 26.18 -22.79 -14.24
N ILE A 75 25.98 -24.04 -14.67
CA ILE A 75 25.84 -24.38 -16.09
C ILE A 75 24.57 -23.75 -16.67
N THR A 76 23.42 -23.88 -16.02
CA THR A 76 22.15 -23.35 -16.50
C THR A 76 22.17 -21.82 -16.56
N THR A 77 22.61 -21.16 -15.48
CA THR A 77 22.74 -19.70 -15.42
C THR A 77 23.77 -19.17 -16.43
N GLY A 78 24.89 -19.87 -16.63
CA GLY A 78 25.90 -19.54 -17.63
C GLY A 78 25.37 -19.66 -19.06
N ILE A 79 24.64 -20.74 -19.38
CA ILE A 79 24.00 -20.93 -20.69
C ILE A 79 22.94 -19.85 -20.94
N LEU A 80 22.09 -19.54 -19.95
CA LEU A 80 21.09 -18.46 -20.03
C LEU A 80 21.73 -17.10 -20.32
N PHE A 81 22.84 -16.78 -19.66
CA PHE A 81 23.53 -15.51 -19.84
C PHE A 81 24.19 -15.41 -21.24
N VAL A 82 24.86 -16.47 -21.70
CA VAL A 82 25.52 -16.51 -23.02
C VAL A 82 24.49 -16.48 -24.16
N VAL A 83 23.41 -17.26 -24.04
CA VAL A 83 22.30 -17.24 -25.03
C VAL A 83 21.62 -15.87 -25.06
N GLY A 84 21.44 -15.23 -23.91
CA GLY A 84 20.90 -13.87 -23.83
C GLY A 84 21.77 -12.84 -24.55
N LEU A 85 23.09 -12.88 -24.35
CA LEU A 85 24.03 -11.99 -25.06
C LEU A 85 24.06 -12.23 -26.57
N LEU A 86 23.97 -13.48 -27.02
CA LEU A 86 23.90 -13.81 -28.44
C LEU A 86 22.59 -13.31 -29.10
N LEU A 87 21.46 -13.40 -28.39
CA LEU A 87 20.17 -12.89 -28.87
C LEU A 87 20.13 -11.36 -28.96
N LEU A 88 20.81 -10.67 -28.03
CA LEU A 88 21.02 -9.22 -28.13
C LEU A 88 21.85 -8.86 -29.37
N GLY A 89 22.92 -9.62 -29.65
CA GLY A 89 23.71 -9.45 -30.87
C GLY A 89 22.95 -9.75 -32.16
N ALA A 90 21.94 -10.62 -32.11
CA ALA A 90 21.07 -10.95 -33.24
C ALA A 90 19.90 -9.96 -33.46
N GLY A 91 19.80 -8.90 -32.65
CA GLY A 91 18.79 -7.84 -32.78
C GLY A 91 17.46 -8.11 -32.07
N TRP A 92 17.33 -9.19 -31.30
CA TRP A 92 16.13 -9.54 -30.56
C TRP A 92 16.21 -9.01 -29.12
N ASN A 93 16.07 -7.68 -28.97
CA ASN A 93 16.36 -6.96 -27.73
C ASN A 93 15.52 -7.41 -26.52
N THR A 94 14.22 -7.65 -26.70
CA THR A 94 13.31 -8.07 -25.61
C THR A 94 13.63 -9.47 -25.09
N LEU A 95 13.79 -10.43 -25.99
CA LEU A 95 14.15 -11.80 -25.64
C LEU A 95 15.56 -11.87 -25.05
N GLY A 96 16.54 -11.20 -25.68
CA GLY A 96 17.90 -11.14 -25.16
C GLY A 96 18.00 -10.59 -23.74
N ASN A 97 17.31 -9.47 -23.44
CA ASN A 97 17.27 -8.90 -22.10
C ASN A 97 16.64 -9.84 -21.06
N LEU A 98 15.59 -10.58 -21.42
CA LEU A 98 14.92 -11.53 -20.52
C LEU A 98 15.86 -12.68 -20.13
N PHE A 99 16.60 -13.24 -21.09
CA PHE A 99 17.58 -14.31 -20.83
C PHE A 99 18.79 -13.80 -20.03
N VAL A 100 19.28 -12.59 -20.31
CA VAL A 100 20.35 -11.95 -19.53
C VAL A 100 19.88 -11.71 -18.09
N LEU A 101 18.68 -11.17 -17.88
CA LEU A 101 18.09 -11.00 -16.55
C LEU A 101 17.97 -12.31 -15.80
N GLY A 102 17.50 -13.38 -16.44
CA GLY A 102 17.47 -14.72 -15.84
C GLY A 102 18.85 -15.22 -15.42
N GLY A 103 19.88 -14.96 -16.24
CA GLY A 103 21.28 -15.23 -15.90
C GLY A 103 21.77 -14.41 -14.69
N VAL A 104 21.49 -13.11 -14.68
CA VAL A 104 21.87 -12.21 -13.57
C VAL A 104 21.17 -12.60 -12.27
N ILE A 105 19.86 -12.88 -12.32
CA ILE A 105 19.09 -13.35 -11.15
C ILE A 105 19.63 -14.70 -10.67
N GLY A 106 20.02 -15.61 -11.55
CA GLY A 106 20.65 -16.87 -11.16
C GLY A 106 21.98 -16.67 -10.42
N LEU A 107 22.82 -15.74 -10.90
CA LEU A 107 24.08 -15.38 -10.23
C LEU A 107 23.83 -14.71 -8.87
N LEU A 108 22.90 -13.76 -8.82
CA LEU A 108 22.47 -13.08 -7.61
C LEU A 108 21.91 -14.09 -6.59
N ASN A 109 21.13 -15.07 -7.06
CA ASN A 109 20.59 -16.11 -6.20
C ASN A 109 21.70 -16.93 -5.55
N ARG A 110 22.76 -17.26 -6.30
CA ARG A 110 23.88 -18.02 -5.75
C ARG A 110 24.75 -17.22 -4.77
N TYR A 111 25.08 -15.98 -5.12
CA TYR A 111 26.04 -15.18 -4.38
C TYR A 111 25.41 -14.44 -3.19
N LEU A 112 24.17 -13.99 -3.33
CA LEU A 112 23.48 -13.19 -2.32
C LEU A 112 22.34 -13.97 -1.66
N LEU A 113 21.35 -14.44 -2.42
CA LEU A 113 20.12 -14.97 -1.82
C LEU A 113 20.33 -16.29 -1.09
N THR A 114 21.04 -17.27 -1.66
CA THR A 114 21.29 -18.57 -1.02
C THR A 114 22.07 -18.44 0.30
N PRO A 115 23.23 -17.74 0.36
CA PRO A 115 23.93 -17.56 1.63
C PRO A 115 23.16 -16.66 2.59
N ALA A 116 22.41 -15.66 2.11
CA ALA A 116 21.55 -14.84 2.96
C ALA A 116 20.42 -15.67 3.58
N THR A 117 19.76 -16.55 2.82
CA THR A 117 18.74 -17.48 3.32
C THR A 117 19.33 -18.43 4.34
N ALA A 118 20.52 -19.00 4.07
CA ALA A 118 21.20 -19.89 5.02
C ALA A 118 21.60 -19.15 6.30
N TRP A 119 22.09 -17.91 6.22
CA TRP A 119 22.39 -17.09 7.39
C TRP A 119 21.12 -16.70 8.16
N PHE A 120 20.05 -16.34 7.45
CA PHE A 120 18.76 -15.99 8.04
C PHE A 120 18.16 -17.18 8.79
N GLN A 121 18.13 -18.36 8.17
CA GLN A 121 17.57 -19.57 8.78
C GLN A 121 18.42 -20.12 9.93
N ASN A 122 19.76 -20.10 9.82
CA ASN A 122 20.63 -20.73 10.82
C ASN A 122 21.11 -19.79 11.93
N LYS A 123 21.09 -18.46 11.71
CA LYS A 123 21.51 -17.48 12.72
C LYS A 123 20.41 -16.51 13.11
N LEU A 124 19.75 -15.84 12.16
CA LEU A 124 18.82 -14.77 12.50
C LEU A 124 17.51 -15.30 13.10
N LEU A 125 16.86 -16.28 12.45
CA LEU A 125 15.62 -16.88 12.95
C LEU A 125 15.80 -17.47 14.36
N PRO A 126 16.83 -18.29 14.64
CA PRO A 126 17.01 -18.83 15.98
C PRO A 126 17.39 -17.74 16.97
N ALA A 127 18.14 -16.70 16.59
CA ALA A 127 18.47 -15.60 17.50
C ALA A 127 17.21 -14.80 17.90
N LEU A 128 16.32 -14.51 16.95
CA LEU A 128 15.04 -13.85 17.20
C LEU A 128 14.12 -14.73 18.06
N GLU A 129 14.02 -16.02 17.74
CA GLU A 129 13.24 -17.00 18.50
C GLU A 129 13.74 -17.11 19.95
N ASN A 130 15.05 -17.30 20.15
CA ASN A 130 15.64 -17.36 21.48
C ASN A 130 15.47 -16.05 22.27
N SER A 131 15.49 -14.90 21.58
CA SER A 131 15.29 -13.59 22.23
C SER A 131 13.83 -13.43 22.66
N TYR A 132 12.89 -13.79 21.78
CA TYR A 132 11.46 -13.79 22.08
C TYR A 132 11.14 -14.78 23.22
N GLU A 133 11.69 -16.00 23.18
CA GLU A 133 11.53 -16.99 24.22
C GLU A 133 12.06 -16.51 25.56
N ARG A 134 13.26 -15.91 25.58
CA ARG A 134 13.82 -15.29 26.80
C ARG A 134 12.92 -14.19 27.34
N LEU A 135 12.37 -13.35 26.47
CA LEU A 135 11.42 -12.30 26.86
C LEU A 135 10.15 -12.91 27.46
N LEU A 136 9.54 -13.90 26.80
CA LEU A 136 8.35 -14.58 27.32
C LEU A 136 8.61 -15.26 28.67
N ARG A 137 9.70 -16.03 28.79
CA ARG A 137 10.10 -16.66 30.05
C ARG A 137 10.36 -15.63 31.14
N PHE A 138 10.94 -14.47 30.79
CA PHE A 138 11.13 -13.37 31.71
C PHE A 138 9.79 -12.77 32.17
N SER A 139 8.89 -12.47 31.23
CA SER A 139 7.59 -11.85 31.50
C SER A 139 6.65 -12.75 32.30
N LEU A 140 6.76 -14.07 32.11
CA LEU A 140 5.91 -15.06 32.77
C LEU A 140 6.44 -15.59 34.11
N ARG A 141 7.63 -15.17 34.56
CA ARG A 141 8.25 -15.71 35.78
C ARG A 141 7.94 -14.91 37.05
N GLY A 142 7.45 -15.60 38.08
CA GLY A 142 7.27 -15.05 39.42
C GLY A 142 6.14 -14.01 39.47
N ALA A 143 6.42 -12.83 40.04
CA ALA A 143 5.46 -11.72 40.12
C ALA A 143 5.46 -10.79 38.88
N LYS A 144 6.35 -11.03 37.90
CA LYS A 144 6.46 -10.21 36.68
C LYS A 144 5.21 -10.20 35.79
N PRO A 145 4.38 -11.25 35.69
CA PRO A 145 3.12 -11.17 34.93
C PRO A 145 2.22 -10.02 35.39
N TRP A 146 2.15 -9.78 36.70
CA TRP A 146 1.39 -8.66 37.27
C TRP A 146 1.99 -7.31 36.88
N LEU A 147 3.32 -7.19 36.87
CA LEU A 147 4.01 -5.98 36.40
C LEU A 147 3.68 -5.68 34.92
N PHE A 148 3.72 -6.70 34.04
CA PHE A 148 3.35 -6.53 32.63
C PHE A 148 1.88 -6.20 32.46
N PHE A 149 0.99 -6.82 33.23
CA PHE A 149 -0.45 -6.53 33.21
C PHE A 149 -0.75 -5.07 33.58
N TYR A 150 -0.25 -4.60 34.72
CA TYR A 150 -0.42 -3.21 35.12
C TYR A 150 0.34 -2.24 34.22
N GLY A 151 1.48 -2.66 33.66
CA GLY A 151 2.22 -1.90 32.65
C GLY A 151 1.40 -1.68 31.37
N MET A 152 0.68 -2.69 30.88
CA MET A 152 -0.22 -2.57 29.73
C MET A 152 -1.39 -1.62 30.02
N ILE A 153 -2.00 -1.72 31.21
CA ILE A 153 -3.05 -0.80 31.64
C ILE A 153 -2.50 0.64 31.70
N GLY A 154 -1.31 0.84 32.29
CA GLY A 154 -0.66 2.14 32.35
C GLY A 154 -0.37 2.73 30.96
N LEU A 155 0.12 1.90 30.02
CA LEU A 155 0.33 2.29 28.62
C LEU A 155 -0.96 2.70 27.92
N LEU A 156 -2.07 1.99 28.17
CA LEU A 156 -3.38 2.36 27.64
C LEU A 156 -3.78 3.77 28.10
N PHE A 157 -3.70 4.05 29.40
CA PHE A 157 -4.02 5.39 29.92
C PHE A 157 -3.05 6.46 29.39
N ALA A 158 -1.75 6.15 29.30
CA ALA A 158 -0.77 7.06 28.72
C ALA A 158 -1.10 7.40 27.26
N SER A 159 -1.53 6.42 26.47
CA SER A 159 -1.97 6.63 25.08
C SER A 159 -3.19 7.55 24.99
N LEU A 160 -4.16 7.41 25.88
CA LEU A 160 -5.35 8.28 25.92
C LEU A 160 -4.99 9.72 26.32
N VAL A 161 -4.11 9.88 27.30
CA VAL A 161 -3.61 11.20 27.73
C VAL A 161 -2.86 11.89 26.59
N LEU A 162 -1.99 11.17 25.88
CA LEU A 162 -1.27 11.71 24.72
C LEU A 162 -2.22 12.18 23.61
N LEU A 163 -3.26 11.41 23.30
CA LEU A 163 -4.28 11.80 22.31
C LEU A 163 -5.02 13.08 22.72
N GLY A 164 -5.32 13.23 24.02
CA GLY A 164 -5.95 14.43 24.56
C GLY A 164 -5.04 15.66 24.57
N MET A 165 -3.74 15.47 24.80
CA MET A 165 -2.75 16.56 24.77
C MET A 165 -2.39 17.00 23.35
N PHE A 166 -2.40 16.07 22.40
CA PHE A 166 -2.05 16.31 21.00
C PHE A 166 -3.18 15.84 20.07
N PRO A 167 -4.35 16.51 20.09
CA PRO A 167 -5.44 16.13 19.21
C PRO A 167 -5.04 16.36 17.74
N PRO A 168 -5.16 15.34 16.86
CA PRO A 168 -4.91 15.52 15.44
C PRO A 168 -5.93 16.49 14.85
N LYS A 169 -5.50 17.30 13.86
CA LYS A 169 -6.43 18.14 13.10
C LYS A 169 -7.38 17.23 12.32
N VAL A 170 -8.68 17.34 12.59
CA VAL A 170 -9.72 16.60 11.86
C VAL A 170 -10.11 17.37 10.62
N GLU A 171 -9.42 17.09 9.52
CA GLU A 171 -9.88 17.45 8.18
C GLU A 171 -10.77 16.31 7.67
N PHE A 172 -12.08 16.57 7.59
CA PHE A 172 -13.07 15.55 7.24
C PHE A 172 -12.97 15.08 5.79
N PHE A 173 -12.61 16.00 4.90
CA PHE A 173 -12.32 15.71 3.50
C PHE A 173 -11.21 16.66 3.05
N PRO A 174 -10.19 16.19 2.31
CA PRO A 174 -9.34 17.09 1.57
C PRO A 174 -10.25 17.85 0.60
N GLN A 175 -10.21 19.17 0.65
CA GLN A 175 -10.90 19.95 -0.36
C GLN A 175 -10.17 19.71 -1.67
N ASN A 176 -10.85 19.07 -2.63
CA ASN A 176 -10.32 18.99 -3.98
C ASN A 176 -10.29 20.43 -4.50
N GLU A 177 -9.12 20.95 -4.83
CA GLU A 177 -8.99 22.28 -5.41
C GLU A 177 -9.63 22.24 -6.80
N PRO A 178 -10.83 22.82 -7.02
CA PRO A 178 -11.47 22.75 -8.31
C PRO A 178 -10.65 23.54 -9.33
N GLN A 179 -10.51 23.02 -10.54
CA GLN A 179 -9.87 23.72 -11.67
C GLN A 179 -10.73 24.86 -12.25
N TYR A 180 -11.62 25.45 -11.44
CA TYR A 180 -12.45 26.57 -11.86
C TYR A 180 -12.73 27.49 -10.67
N VAL A 181 -12.88 28.78 -10.97
CA VAL A 181 -13.18 29.82 -9.99
C VAL A 181 -14.55 30.42 -10.33
N ASN A 182 -15.46 30.41 -9.36
CA ASN A 182 -16.74 31.10 -9.48
C ASN A 182 -16.62 32.53 -8.93
N VAL A 183 -16.92 33.53 -9.75
CA VAL A 183 -16.91 34.95 -9.35
C VAL A 183 -18.35 35.45 -9.30
N TYR A 184 -18.79 35.90 -8.12
CA TYR A 184 -20.13 36.45 -7.90
C TYR A 184 -20.04 37.98 -7.79
N ILE A 185 -20.86 38.70 -8.55
CA ILE A 185 -20.91 40.17 -8.57
C ILE A 185 -22.28 40.61 -8.07
N ASP A 186 -22.33 41.13 -6.84
CA ASP A 186 -23.56 41.64 -6.23
C ASP A 186 -23.60 43.18 -6.27
N MET A 187 -24.66 43.74 -6.86
CA MET A 187 -24.90 45.19 -6.95
C MET A 187 -26.16 45.62 -6.18
N PRO A 188 -26.23 46.89 -5.72
CA PRO A 188 -27.43 47.41 -5.06
C PRO A 188 -28.69 47.25 -5.91
N ILE A 189 -29.82 46.98 -5.26
CA ILE A 189 -31.11 46.80 -5.92
C ILE A 189 -31.48 48.10 -6.65
N GLY A 190 -31.84 47.99 -7.93
CA GLY A 190 -32.16 49.15 -8.79
C GLY A 190 -30.99 49.71 -9.57
N THR A 191 -29.81 49.06 -9.54
CA THR A 191 -28.70 49.38 -10.43
C THR A 191 -29.09 49.11 -11.88
N ASP A 192 -28.77 50.05 -12.77
CA ASP A 192 -29.04 49.91 -14.19
C ASP A 192 -28.22 48.77 -14.82
N ILE A 193 -28.76 48.15 -15.87
CA ILE A 193 -28.13 47.03 -16.56
C ILE A 193 -26.83 47.48 -17.26
N GLU A 194 -26.76 48.72 -17.74
CA GLU A 194 -25.55 49.25 -18.40
C GLU A 194 -24.39 49.39 -17.42
N GLU A 195 -24.66 49.90 -16.22
CA GLU A 195 -23.66 49.95 -15.14
C GLU A 195 -23.26 48.56 -14.66
N THR A 196 -24.22 47.64 -14.59
CA THR A 196 -23.97 46.23 -14.25
C THR A 196 -23.01 45.57 -15.25
N ASN A 197 -23.23 45.77 -16.54
CA ASN A 197 -22.37 45.25 -17.59
C ASN A 197 -20.97 45.89 -17.55
N ARG A 198 -20.88 47.21 -17.34
CA ARG A 198 -19.60 47.93 -17.24
C ARG A 198 -18.74 47.36 -16.12
N VAL A 199 -19.32 47.18 -14.93
CA VAL A 199 -18.61 46.61 -13.77
C VAL A 199 -18.23 45.15 -14.00
N THR A 200 -19.09 44.37 -14.66
CA THR A 200 -18.82 42.96 -14.98
C THR A 200 -17.60 42.82 -15.90
N GLN A 201 -17.51 43.63 -16.96
CA GLN A 201 -16.36 43.63 -17.87
C GLN A 201 -15.06 44.06 -17.19
N GLU A 202 -15.13 45.01 -16.25
CA GLU A 202 -13.98 45.44 -15.46
C GLU A 202 -13.47 44.29 -14.57
N VAL A 203 -14.37 43.57 -13.91
CA VAL A 203 -14.05 42.39 -13.07
C VAL A 203 -13.51 41.23 -13.91
N GLU A 204 -14.11 40.95 -15.07
CA GLU A 204 -13.62 39.94 -16.02
C GLU A 204 -12.18 40.23 -16.44
N GLY A 205 -11.87 41.49 -16.80
CA GLY A 205 -10.51 41.90 -17.16
C GLY A 205 -9.50 41.70 -16.01
N MET A 206 -9.90 41.99 -14.77
CA MET A 206 -9.07 41.74 -13.59
C MET A 206 -8.79 40.25 -13.37
N VAL A 207 -9.81 39.40 -13.52
CA VAL A 207 -9.69 37.95 -13.36
C VAL A 207 -8.80 37.34 -14.45
N MET A 208 -9.01 37.70 -15.72
CA MET A 208 -8.18 37.23 -16.83
C MET A 208 -6.72 37.64 -16.68
N LYS A 209 -6.45 38.84 -16.14
CA LYS A 209 -5.10 39.31 -15.85
C LYS A 209 -4.44 38.56 -14.69
N ALA A 210 -5.22 38.09 -13.72
CA ALA A 210 -4.72 37.29 -12.60
C ALA A 210 -4.38 35.86 -13.02
N ILE A 211 -5.22 35.24 -13.87
CA ILE A 211 -5.05 33.88 -14.38
C ILE A 211 -3.86 33.79 -15.35
N ASN A 212 -3.68 34.78 -16.24
CA ASN A 212 -2.58 34.79 -17.22
C ASN A 212 -1.21 35.17 -16.65
N ARG A 213 -1.00 35.09 -15.33
CA ARG A 213 0.33 35.32 -14.75
C ARG A 213 1.23 34.10 -15.04
N PRO A 214 2.50 34.31 -15.37
CA PRO A 214 3.44 33.23 -15.72
C PRO A 214 3.68 32.23 -14.58
N GLU A 215 3.33 32.58 -13.34
CA GLU A 215 3.39 31.68 -12.17
C GLU A 215 2.33 30.57 -12.20
N PHE A 216 1.24 30.74 -12.98
CA PHE A 216 0.12 29.81 -13.07
C PHE A 216 -0.04 29.16 -14.46
N LEU A 217 0.95 29.28 -15.35
CA LEU A 217 0.96 28.61 -16.66
C LEU A 217 1.90 27.40 -16.57
N GLN A 218 1.38 26.17 -16.76
CA GLN A 218 2.22 24.99 -16.98
C GLN A 218 2.41 24.79 -18.49
N GLU A 219 3.64 24.48 -18.91
CA GLU A 219 3.90 24.07 -20.30
C GLU A 219 3.23 22.72 -20.56
N GLY A 220 2.25 22.68 -21.47
CA GLY A 220 1.65 21.44 -21.95
C GLY A 220 2.64 20.63 -22.80
N GLU A 221 2.44 19.31 -22.91
CA GLU A 221 3.32 18.37 -23.64
C GLU A 221 3.53 18.71 -25.14
N ASN A 222 2.78 19.66 -25.70
CA ASN A 222 2.86 20.10 -27.10
C ASN A 222 3.51 21.48 -27.31
N GLY A 223 4.04 22.13 -26.25
CA GLY A 223 4.68 23.45 -26.36
C GLY A 223 3.71 24.62 -26.59
N GLU A 224 2.41 24.39 -26.45
CA GLU A 224 1.40 25.44 -26.30
C GLU A 224 1.10 25.63 -24.82
N ALA A 225 0.94 26.90 -24.39
CA ALA A 225 0.58 27.23 -23.03
C ALA A 225 -0.88 26.81 -22.80
N GLU A 226 -1.08 25.63 -22.21
CA GLU A 226 -2.38 25.19 -21.77
C GLU A 226 -2.73 25.90 -20.46
N GLN A 227 -3.92 26.48 -20.42
CA GLN A 227 -4.50 27.02 -19.21
C GLN A 227 -4.86 25.85 -18.30
N PHE A 228 -4.61 25.97 -16.99
CA PHE A 228 -5.06 25.00 -15.99
C PHE A 228 -6.58 24.82 -15.99
#